data_AF-A0A845DA56-F1
#
_entry.id   AF-A0A845DA56-F1
#
_cell.length_a   1.000
_cell.length_b   1.000
_cell.length_c   1.000
_cell.angle_alpha   90.00
_cell.angle_beta   90.00
_cell.angle_gamma   90.00
#
_symmetry.space_group_name_H-M   'P 1'
#
loop_
_entity.id
_entity.type
_entity.pdbx_description
1 polymer ?
#
loop_
_entity_poly.entity_id
_entity_poly.type
_entity_poly.pdbx_seq_one_letter_code
_entity_poly.pdbx_strand_id
1 'polypeptide(L)'
;MGVHFAGAHDKILGLDIDIVGTDGVLRCLYNGLGLELWENDPDDPYTRLRKAEIDPPQETKCQTTGAIEDLIQAIETDGETCSTGEDGRAALEMCIAIHESQRLGNQRIDFPVQNRELSVWCR
;
A
#
# COMPACT_ATOMS: atom_id res chain seq x y z
N MET A 1 -7.06 34.05 -3.58
CA MET A 1 -6.86 33.29 -2.33
C MET A 1 -6.38 31.92 -2.75
N GLY A 2 -5.10 31.64 -2.54
CA GLY A 2 -4.40 30.56 -3.23
C GLY A 2 -4.55 29.20 -2.56
N VAL A 3 -4.36 28.16 -3.37
CA VAL A 3 -3.70 26.94 -2.92
C VAL A 3 -2.67 26.61 -4.00
N HIS A 4 -1.40 26.90 -3.72
CA HIS A 4 -0.28 26.39 -4.48
C HIS A 4 0.10 25.05 -3.84
N PHE A 5 -0.10 23.94 -4.54
CA PHE A 5 0.58 22.70 -4.21
C PHE A 5 2.00 22.78 -4.79
N ALA A 6 2.91 23.37 -4.03
CA ALA A 6 4.34 23.33 -4.32
C ALA A 6 4.90 22.05 -3.71
N GLY A 7 5.23 21.08 -4.55
CA GLY A 7 5.84 19.83 -4.10
C GLY A 7 6.15 18.80 -5.19
N ALA A 8 6.29 19.19 -6.46
CA ALA A 8 6.88 18.31 -7.46
C ALA A 8 8.40 18.28 -7.27
N HIS A 9 8.88 17.45 -6.35
CA HIS A 9 10.26 17.02 -6.36
C HIS A 9 10.41 15.97 -7.47
N ASP A 10 11.20 16.31 -8.47
CA ASP A 10 11.35 15.69 -9.80
C ASP A 10 11.79 14.21 -9.83
N LYS A 11 11.86 13.52 -8.68
CA LYS A 11 12.19 12.08 -8.55
C LYS A 11 11.64 11.44 -7.27
N ILE A 12 10.41 11.78 -6.83
CA ILE A 12 9.72 10.93 -5.87
C ILE A 12 9.19 9.73 -6.66
N LEU A 13 9.71 8.53 -6.39
CA LEU A 13 9.08 7.28 -6.82
C LEU A 13 7.68 7.27 -6.20
N GLY A 14 6.67 7.70 -6.96
CA GLY A 14 5.28 7.60 -6.53
C GLY A 14 4.95 6.11 -6.36
N LEU A 15 4.39 5.76 -5.20
CA LEU A 15 3.77 4.45 -5.03
C LEU A 15 2.36 4.55 -5.61
N ASP A 16 2.14 3.81 -6.69
CA ASP A 16 0.82 3.60 -7.28
C ASP A 16 0.37 2.18 -6.91
N ILE A 17 -0.89 2.06 -6.47
CA ILE A 17 -1.48 0.78 -6.07
C ILE A 17 -2.79 0.59 -6.82
N ASP A 18 -2.88 -0.52 -7.54
CA ASP A 18 -4.10 -0.93 -8.25
C ASP A 18 -4.71 -2.15 -7.56
N ILE A 19 -6.00 -2.06 -7.25
CA ILE A 19 -6.82 -3.18 -6.79
C ILE A 19 -7.72 -3.58 -7.95
N VAL A 20 -7.42 -4.73 -8.56
CA VAL A 20 -8.16 -5.28 -9.70
C VAL A 20 -9.15 -6.33 -9.21
N GLY A 21 -10.45 -6.06 -9.40
CA GLY A 21 -11.54 -6.98 -9.11
C GLY A 21 -12.25 -7.45 -10.38
N THR A 22 -13.29 -8.26 -10.21
CA THR A 22 -14.14 -8.72 -11.34
C THR A 22 -15.03 -7.62 -11.90
N ASP A 23 -15.39 -6.65 -11.08
CA ASP A 23 -16.37 -5.60 -11.42
C ASP A 23 -15.69 -4.29 -11.86
N GLY A 24 -14.37 -4.22 -11.74
CA GLY A 24 -13.63 -3.00 -11.99
C GLY A 24 -12.24 -2.96 -11.37
N VAL A 25 -11.65 -1.77 -11.38
CA VAL A 25 -10.33 -1.47 -10.84
C VAL A 25 -10.39 -0.18 -10.01
N LEU A 26 -9.91 -0.25 -8.77
CA LEU A 26 -9.65 0.92 -7.94
C LEU A 26 -8.16 1.23 -7.99
N ARG A 27 -7.79 2.48 -8.30
CA ARG A 27 -6.40 2.91 -8.44
C ARG A 27 -6.09 4.06 -7.50
N CYS A 28 -5.05 3.87 -6.71
CA CYS A 28 -4.44 4.90 -5.88
C CYS A 28 -3.18 5.39 -6.60
N LEU A 29 -3.16 6.66 -6.98
CA LEU A 29 -2.14 7.26 -7.83
C LEU A 29 -1.37 8.35 -7.09
N TYR A 30 -0.15 8.60 -7.54
CA TYR A 30 0.68 9.73 -7.09
C TYR A 30 0.85 9.73 -5.57
N ASN A 31 1.15 8.57 -4.99
CA ASN A 31 1.34 8.40 -3.56
C ASN A 31 0.10 8.79 -2.72
N GLY A 32 -1.10 8.46 -3.20
CA GLY A 32 -2.36 8.71 -2.51
C GLY A 32 -2.99 10.07 -2.78
N LEU A 33 -2.43 10.87 -3.70
CA LEU A 33 -3.02 12.16 -4.09
C LEU A 33 -4.12 12.01 -5.15
N GLY A 34 -4.17 10.88 -5.85
CA GLY A 34 -5.23 10.55 -6.80
C GLY A 34 -5.92 9.26 -6.42
N LEU A 35 -7.24 9.23 -6.56
CA LEU A 35 -8.05 8.01 -6.50
C LEU A 35 -8.89 7.95 -7.77
N GLU A 36 -8.87 6.81 -8.44
CA GLU A 36 -9.71 6.55 -9.60
C GLU A 36 -10.46 5.23 -9.42
N LEU A 37 -11.75 5.25 -9.74
CA LEU A 37 -12.55 4.04 -9.89
C LEU A 37 -12.87 3.82 -11.36
N TRP A 38 -12.64 2.60 -11.82
CA TRP A 38 -12.96 2.15 -13.15
C TRP A 38 -13.91 0.96 -13.03
N GLU A 39 -15.11 1.06 -13.58
CA GLU A 39 -16.13 0.02 -13.49
C GLU A 39 -16.33 -0.63 -14.86
N ASN A 40 -16.80 -1.87 -14.88
CA ASN A 40 -17.29 -2.47 -16.12
C ASN A 40 -18.39 -1.58 -16.73
N ASP A 41 -18.28 -1.29 -18.02
CA ASP A 41 -19.32 -0.61 -18.77
C ASP A 41 -20.51 -1.56 -18.96
N PRO A 42 -21.68 -1.27 -18.36
CA PRO A 42 -22.83 -2.17 -18.45
C PRO A 42 -23.37 -2.30 -19.88
N ASP A 43 -23.07 -1.33 -20.75
CA ASP A 43 -23.51 -1.31 -22.13
C ASP A 43 -22.49 -1.94 -23.10
N ASP A 44 -21.30 -2.36 -22.60
CA ASP A 44 -20.26 -2.97 -23.42
C ASP A 44 -20.15 -4.50 -23.19
N PRO A 45 -20.52 -5.36 -24.16
CA PRO A 45 -20.40 -6.80 -24.03
C PRO A 45 -18.94 -7.30 -24.00
N TYR A 46 -17.96 -6.45 -24.29
CA TYR A 46 -16.54 -6.77 -24.25
C TYR A 46 -15.86 -6.38 -22.93
N THR A 47 -16.63 -6.06 -21.87
CA THR A 47 -16.11 -5.75 -20.52
C THR A 47 -15.07 -4.62 -20.53
N ARG A 48 -15.29 -3.59 -21.34
CA ARG A 48 -14.46 -2.39 -21.24
C ARG A 48 -14.73 -1.68 -19.93
N LEU A 49 -13.70 -1.04 -19.42
CA LEU A 49 -13.81 -0.23 -18.22
C LEU A 49 -14.16 1.21 -18.58
N ARG A 50 -15.13 1.78 -17.88
CA ARG A 50 -15.45 3.21 -17.89
C ARG A 50 -14.97 3.84 -16.59
N LYS A 51 -14.45 5.06 -16.65
CA LYS A 51 -14.09 5.81 -15.44
C LYS A 51 -15.37 6.25 -14.73
N ALA A 52 -15.51 5.86 -13.47
CA ALA A 52 -16.60 6.30 -12.60
C ALA A 52 -16.21 7.62 -11.90
N GLU A 53 -17.21 8.45 -11.64
CA GLU A 53 -17.04 9.60 -10.76
C GLU A 53 -17.05 9.12 -9.31
N ILE A 54 -16.02 9.51 -8.56
CA ILE A 54 -15.92 9.25 -7.14
C ILE A 54 -15.51 10.53 -6.42
N ASP A 55 -16.03 10.70 -5.21
CA ASP A 55 -15.56 11.75 -4.30
C ASP A 55 -14.55 11.11 -3.33
N PRO A 56 -13.24 11.31 -3.54
CA PRO A 56 -12.24 10.66 -2.70
C PRO A 56 -12.23 11.27 -1.31
N PRO A 57 -12.03 10.46 -0.26
CA PRO A 57 -11.81 11.00 1.08
C PRO A 57 -10.61 11.95 1.07
N GLN A 58 -10.82 13.15 1.59
CA GLN A 58 -9.78 14.17 1.72
C GLN A 58 -9.04 13.95 3.05
N GLU A 59 -7.94 13.19 3.02
CA GLU A 59 -7.02 13.15 4.16
C GLU A 59 -6.02 14.31 4.05
N THR A 60 -5.91 15.11 5.11
CA THR A 60 -5.06 16.30 5.15
C THR A 60 -3.87 16.13 6.08
N LYS A 61 -3.88 15.10 6.92
CA LYS A 61 -2.77 14.80 7.81
C LYS A 61 -1.63 14.15 7.05
N CYS A 62 -0.42 14.57 7.41
CA CYS A 62 0.80 13.87 7.00
C CYS A 62 0.81 12.45 7.59
N GLN A 63 1.09 11.44 6.76
CA GLN A 63 1.11 10.02 7.17
C GLN A 63 2.04 9.78 8.37
N THR A 64 3.22 10.41 8.39
CA THR A 64 4.19 10.29 9.49
C THR A 64 3.64 10.87 10.79
N THR A 65 2.98 12.02 10.73
CA THR A 65 2.35 12.63 11.91
C THR A 65 1.22 11.75 12.44
N GLY A 66 0.39 11.20 11.54
CA GLY A 66 -0.66 10.25 11.91
C GLY A 66 -0.12 9.00 12.59
N ALA A 67 0.99 8.43 12.10
CA ALA A 67 1.63 7.28 12.72
C ALA A 67 2.21 7.58 14.12
N ILE A 68 2.76 8.79 14.33
CA ILE A 68 3.25 9.21 15.65
C ILE A 68 2.07 9.41 16.61
N GLU A 69 0.98 10.03 16.16
CA GLU A 69 -0.25 10.20 16.96
C GLU A 69 -0.83 8.83 17.37
N ASP A 70 -0.90 7.88 16.44
CA ASP A 70 -1.34 6.50 16.69
C ASP A 70 -0.47 5.79 17.75
N LEU A 71 0.85 5.94 17.66
CA LEU A 71 1.78 5.38 18.64
C LEU A 71 1.59 5.99 20.04
N ILE A 72 1.44 7.31 20.13
CA ILE A 72 1.20 7.99 21.41
C ILE A 72 -0.12 7.48 22.02
N GLN A 73 -1.17 7.39 21.21
CA GLN A 73 -2.47 6.91 21.65
C GLN A 73 -2.40 5.48 22.20
N ALA A 74 -1.69 4.59 21.52
CA ALA A 74 -1.48 3.21 21.97
C ALA A 74 -0.77 3.16 23.33
N ILE A 75 0.28 3.97 23.52
CA ILE A 75 1.02 4.06 24.79
C ILE A 75 0.13 4.58 25.93
N GLU A 76 -0.63 5.64 25.68
CA GLU A 76 -1.48 6.28 26.71
C GLU A 76 -2.65 5.39 27.16
N THR A 77 -3.12 4.52 26.28
CA THR A 77 -4.27 3.63 26.54
C THR A 77 -3.91 2.19 26.85
N ASP A 78 -2.61 1.85 26.83
CA ASP A 78 -2.13 0.46 26.90
C ASP A 78 -2.79 -0.42 25.81
N GLY A 79 -2.93 0.15 24.62
CA GLY A 79 -3.61 -0.43 23.46
C GLY A 79 -2.66 -0.83 22.32
N GLU A 80 -3.23 -1.24 21.18
CA GLU A 80 -2.48 -1.55 19.96
C GLU A 80 -2.53 -0.39 18.96
N THR A 81 -1.47 -0.25 18.16
CA THR A 81 -1.41 0.64 16.99
C THR A 81 -2.26 0.11 15.84
N CYS A 82 -2.63 0.97 14.90
CA CYS A 82 -3.33 0.59 13.66
C CYS A 82 -2.57 -0.45 12.83
N SER A 83 -1.24 -0.47 12.93
CA SER A 83 -0.38 -1.52 12.40
C SER A 83 0.23 -2.29 13.57
N THR A 84 -0.22 -3.52 13.78
CA THR A 84 0.15 -4.32 14.95
C THR A 84 1.54 -4.96 14.82
N GLY A 85 2.02 -5.57 15.90
CA GLY A 85 3.26 -6.37 15.86
C GLY A 85 3.15 -7.59 14.94
N GLU A 86 1.97 -8.18 14.81
CA GLU A 86 1.72 -9.31 13.89
C GLU A 86 1.77 -8.86 12.43
N ASP A 87 1.26 -7.66 12.12
CA ASP A 87 1.39 -7.07 10.77
C ASP A 87 2.86 -6.83 10.42
N GLY A 88 3.64 -6.30 11.38
CA GLY A 88 5.09 -6.13 11.23
C GLY A 88 5.81 -7.47 11.01
N ARG A 89 5.42 -8.52 11.74
CA ARG A 89 5.97 -9.88 11.58
C ARG A 89 5.63 -10.46 10.20
N ALA A 90 4.39 -10.30 9.74
CA ALA A 90 3.96 -10.76 8.41
C ALA A 90 4.71 -10.03 7.30
N ALA A 91 4.85 -8.70 7.39
CA ALA A 91 5.62 -7.90 6.44
C ALA A 91 7.10 -8.34 6.40
N LEU A 92 7.72 -8.58 7.55
CA LEU A 92 9.09 -9.11 7.61
C LEU A 92 9.20 -10.50 6.96
N GLU A 93 8.22 -11.38 7.19
CA GLU A 93 8.19 -12.70 6.56
C GLU A 93 8.10 -12.59 5.02
N MET A 94 7.36 -11.61 4.48
CA MET A 94 7.35 -11.33 3.04
C MET A 94 8.73 -10.88 2.53
N CYS A 95 9.43 -9.99 3.25
CA CYS A 95 10.79 -9.57 2.89
C CYS A 95 11.76 -10.75 2.87
N ILE A 96 11.69 -11.63 3.86
CA ILE A 96 12.51 -12.86 3.92
C ILE A 96 12.16 -13.80 2.76
N ALA A 97 10.88 -13.96 2.42
CA ALA A 97 10.44 -14.79 1.30
C ALA A 97 10.97 -14.27 -0.06
N ILE A 98 11.01 -12.95 -0.26
CA ILE A 98 11.60 -12.34 -1.46
C ILE A 98 13.10 -12.63 -1.53
N HIS A 99 13.82 -12.49 -0.42
CA HIS A 99 15.24 -12.82 -0.36
C HIS A 99 15.50 -14.31 -0.66
N GLU A 100 14.70 -15.20 -0.08
CA GLU A 100 14.80 -16.64 -0.31
C GLU A 100 14.47 -17.02 -1.76
N SER A 101 13.44 -16.41 -2.33
CA SER A 101 13.07 -16.57 -3.73
C SER A 101 14.26 -16.26 -4.63
N GLN A 102 14.91 -15.11 -4.42
CA GLN A 102 16.10 -14.71 -5.17
C GLN A 102 17.24 -15.74 -5.00
N ARG A 103 17.50 -16.18 -3.77
CA ARG A 103 18.55 -17.17 -3.46
C ARG A 103 18.32 -18.51 -4.17
N LEU A 104 17.06 -18.91 -4.35
CA LEU A 104 16.66 -20.15 -5.03
C LEU A 104 16.44 -19.97 -6.54
N GLY A 105 16.87 -18.85 -7.13
CA GLY A 105 16.76 -18.61 -8.56
C GLY A 105 15.37 -18.10 -8.97
N ASN A 106 14.79 -17.20 -8.18
CA ASN A 106 13.48 -16.57 -8.36
C ASN A 106 12.32 -17.57 -8.36
N GLN A 107 12.39 -18.59 -7.51
CA GLN A 107 11.31 -19.57 -7.35
C GLN A 107 10.22 -19.04 -6.41
N ARG A 108 8.99 -19.53 -6.60
CA ARG A 108 7.87 -19.24 -5.69
C ARG A 108 8.20 -19.80 -4.30
N ILE A 109 7.97 -18.98 -3.27
CA ILE A 109 8.04 -19.37 -1.86
C ILE A 109 6.63 -19.38 -1.29
N ASP A 110 6.22 -20.49 -0.70
CA ASP A 110 4.95 -20.57 0.02
C ASP A 110 5.12 -20.11 1.47
N PHE A 111 4.08 -19.48 2.00
CA PHE A 111 4.02 -19.05 3.39
C PHE A 111 3.42 -20.14 4.29
N PRO A 112 3.86 -20.27 5.56
CA PRO A 112 4.99 -19.54 6.15
C PRO A 112 6.34 -20.03 5.58
N VAL A 113 7.36 -19.16 5.63
CA VAL A 113 8.69 -19.50 5.10
C VAL A 113 9.28 -20.65 5.90
N GLN A 114 9.65 -21.73 5.20
CA GLN A 114 10.14 -22.96 5.85
C GLN A 114 11.57 -22.81 6.38
N ASN A 115 12.42 -22.08 5.66
CA ASN A 115 13.80 -21.83 6.08
C ASN A 115 13.85 -20.72 7.14
N ARG A 116 14.05 -21.12 8.41
CA ARG A 116 14.10 -20.21 9.57
C ARG A 116 15.50 -19.70 9.90
N GLU A 117 16.52 -20.09 9.14
CA GLU A 117 17.92 -19.65 9.35
C GLU A 117 18.26 -18.36 8.57
N LEU A 118 17.31 -17.85 7.78
CA LEU A 118 17.50 -16.65 6.97
C LEU A 118 17.62 -15.40 7.82
N SER A 119 18.55 -14.52 7.45
CA SER A 119 18.75 -13.21 8.06
C SER A 119 18.90 -12.15 6.99
N VAL A 120 18.26 -11.00 7.20
CA VAL A 120 18.43 -9.81 6.37
C VAL A 120 19.27 -8.82 7.16
N TRP A 121 20.45 -8.50 6.65
CA TRP A 121 21.36 -7.55 7.28
C TRP A 121 21.13 -6.16 6.68
N CYS A 122 20.51 -5.26 7.44
CA CYS A 122 20.57 -3.84 7.12
C CYS A 122 21.97 -3.32 7.46
N ARG A 123 22.60 -2.67 6.49
CA ARG A 123 23.95 -2.11 6.61
C ARG A 123 23.88 -0.61 6.84
#